data_AF-A0A2E0Q8S2-F1
#
_entry.id   AF-A0A2E0Q8S2-F1
#
_cell.length_a   1.000
_cell.length_b   1.000
_cell.length_c   1.000
_cell.angle_alpha   90.00
_cell.angle_beta   90.00
_cell.angle_gamma   90.00
#
_symmetry.space_group_name_H-M   'P 1'
#
loop_
_entity.id
_entity.type
_entity.pdbx_description
1 polymer ?
#
loop_
_entity_poly.entity_id
_entity_poly.type
_entity_poly.pdbx_seq_one_letter_code
_entity_poly.pdbx_strand_id
1 'polypeptide(L)'
;MEEKACCGTKKPEKTYSIKDYWPLICLVLVSMASALTLSFNGRGIDFVLWMHHFMGIFLVIFATLKLFKLSGFAHGFAKYDLLASRHIFFGYLYPFVELALGLGYLSLTYLSFVYAGTIIVFGIGLIGVLIGLKKGLDMACPCMGAILSVPLSTVTVVENGLMVIMAVSMFYM
;
A
#
# COMPACT_ATOMS: atom_id res chain seq x y z
N MET A 1 46.12 -8.20 -20.54
CA MET A 1 46.10 -7.77 -19.13
C MET A 1 44.65 -7.40 -18.84
N GLU A 2 43.80 -8.43 -18.77
CA GLU A 2 43.39 -9.14 -17.53
C GLU A 2 42.13 -8.46 -16.96
N GLU A 3 40.95 -9.09 -17.10
CA GLU A 3 40.36 -10.05 -16.14
C GLU A 3 39.98 -9.37 -14.81
N LYS A 4 38.86 -9.61 -14.14
CA LYS A 4 37.64 -10.41 -14.32
C LYS A 4 36.76 -10.02 -13.11
N ALA A 5 35.48 -10.37 -13.19
CA ALA A 5 34.67 -10.85 -12.07
C ALA A 5 34.63 -10.02 -10.76
N CYS A 6 33.50 -9.35 -10.54
CA CYS A 6 32.85 -9.34 -9.23
C CYS A 6 31.34 -9.50 -9.39
N CYS A 7 30.93 -10.57 -10.08
CA CYS A 7 29.70 -11.26 -9.71
C CYS A 7 30.06 -12.11 -8.49
N GLY A 8 29.62 -11.71 -7.30
CA GLY A 8 29.95 -12.45 -6.08
C GLY A 8 30.04 -11.61 -4.80
N THR A 9 29.08 -10.72 -4.54
CA THR A 9 28.70 -10.50 -3.14
C THR A 9 27.32 -11.09 -2.97
N LYS A 10 27.21 -12.18 -2.20
CA LYS A 10 25.92 -12.58 -1.63
C LYS A 10 25.33 -11.30 -1.05
N LYS A 11 24.21 -10.83 -1.62
CA LYS A 11 23.48 -9.71 -1.04
C LYS A 11 23.21 -10.10 0.41
N PRO A 12 23.57 -9.28 1.41
CA PRO A 12 23.38 -9.66 2.80
C PRO A 12 21.91 -10.06 2.94
N GLU A 13 21.68 -11.30 3.37
CA GLU A 13 20.34 -11.78 3.73
C GLU A 13 19.90 -10.84 4.85
N LYS A 14 19.13 -9.79 4.50
CA LYS A 14 18.62 -8.85 5.49
C LYS A 14 17.69 -9.64 6.39
N THR A 15 18.18 -10.03 7.56
CA THR A 15 17.36 -10.57 8.64
C THR A 15 16.47 -9.44 9.14
N TYR A 16 15.30 -9.30 8.53
CA TYR A 16 14.31 -8.31 8.94
C TYR A 16 13.83 -8.66 10.35
N SER A 17 14.05 -7.75 11.29
CA SER A 17 13.56 -7.92 12.65
C SER A 17 12.15 -7.34 12.75
N ILE A 18 11.35 -7.84 13.70
CA ILE A 18 9.98 -7.34 13.96
C ILE A 18 9.98 -5.82 14.24
N LYS A 19 11.10 -5.30 14.77
CA LYS A 19 11.31 -3.87 15.02
C LYS A 19 11.32 -3.01 13.75
N ASP A 20 11.71 -3.56 12.61
CA ASP A 20 11.70 -2.83 11.34
C ASP A 20 10.27 -2.57 10.85
N TYR A 21 9.31 -3.43 11.23
CA TYR A 21 7.89 -3.29 10.89
C TYR A 21 7.12 -2.40 11.87
N TRP A 22 7.77 -1.90 12.93
CA TRP A 22 7.15 -1.05 13.95
C TRP A 22 6.32 0.12 13.40
N PRO A 23 6.83 0.96 12.47
CA PRO A 23 6.04 2.08 11.95
C PRO A 23 4.76 1.62 11.24
N LEU A 24 4.80 0.48 10.56
CA LEU A 24 3.65 -0.07 9.85
C LEU A 24 2.63 -0.68 10.82
N ILE A 25 3.10 -1.42 11.82
CA ILE A 25 2.23 -1.96 12.88
C ILE A 25 1.53 -0.82 13.61
N CYS A 26 2.25 0.26 13.94
CA CYS A 26 1.65 1.46 14.52
C CYS A 26 0.57 2.05 13.62
N LEU A 27 0.82 2.16 12.31
CA LEU A 27 -0.17 2.68 11.36
C LEU A 27 -1.45 1.83 11.35
N VAL A 28 -1.32 0.51 11.28
CA VAL A 28 -2.48 -0.41 11.29
C VAL A 28 -3.23 -0.30 12.61
N LEU A 29 -2.54 -0.36 13.75
CA LEU A 29 -3.15 -0.28 15.07
C LEU A 29 -3.87 1.05 15.30
N VAL A 30 -3.26 2.17 14.90
CA VAL A 30 -3.88 3.50 14.99
C VAL A 30 -5.11 3.59 14.08
N SER A 31 -5.04 3.04 12.88
CA SER A 31 -6.19 3.01 11.96
C SER A 31 -7.34 2.16 12.51
N MET A 32 -7.05 0.98 13.07
CA MET A 32 -8.04 0.10 13.72
C MET A 32 -8.68 0.76 14.94
N ALA A 33 -7.87 1.37 15.81
CA ALA A 33 -8.36 2.05 17.00
C ALA A 33 -9.23 3.27 16.64
N SER A 34 -8.81 4.05 15.65
CA SER A 34 -9.57 5.22 15.17
C SER A 34 -10.90 4.80 14.51
N ALA A 35 -10.89 3.73 13.72
CA ALA A 35 -12.13 3.19 13.16
C ALA A 35 -13.07 2.69 14.25
N LEU A 36 -12.52 2.04 15.28
CA LEU A 36 -13.30 1.54 16.41
C LEU A 36 -14.01 2.67 17.15
N THR A 37 -13.29 3.77 17.44
CA THR A 37 -13.88 4.95 18.09
C THR A 37 -14.98 5.59 17.25
N LEU A 38 -14.82 5.65 15.93
CA LEU A 38 -15.84 6.17 15.01
C LEU A 38 -17.08 5.27 14.89
N SER A 39 -16.92 3.96 15.08
CA SER A 39 -18.02 2.99 14.96
C SER A 39 -18.77 2.71 16.25
N PHE A 40 -18.36 3.31 17.37
CA PHE A 40 -19.13 3.29 18.61
C PHE A 40 -20.34 4.20 18.46
N ASN A 41 -21.43 3.65 17.92
CA ASN A 41 -22.75 4.20 18.11
C ASN A 41 -23.27 3.70 19.47
N GLY A 42 -23.93 4.53 20.27
CA GLY A 42 -24.35 4.21 21.65
C GLY A 42 -25.25 2.96 21.85
N ARG A 43 -25.47 2.15 20.80
CA ARG A 43 -26.16 0.86 20.78
C ARG A 43 -25.25 -0.35 20.52
N GLY A 44 -23.96 -0.17 20.21
CA GLY A 44 -23.02 -1.26 19.91
C GLY A 44 -22.01 -0.88 18.82
N ILE A 45 -21.19 -1.86 18.42
CA ILE A 45 -20.24 -1.69 17.31
C ILE A 45 -20.87 -2.26 16.04
N ASP A 46 -21.15 -1.40 15.07
CA ASP A 46 -21.56 -1.83 13.73
C ASP A 46 -20.32 -2.29 12.94
N PHE A 47 -20.13 -3.61 12.82
CA PHE A 47 -18.96 -4.20 12.14
C PHE A 47 -18.78 -3.73 10.69
N VAL A 48 -19.89 -3.52 9.97
CA VAL A 48 -19.89 -3.02 8.59
C VAL A 48 -19.33 -1.60 8.54
N LEU A 49 -19.82 -0.72 9.43
CA LEU A 49 -19.38 0.67 9.51
C LEU A 49 -17.92 0.78 9.97
N TRP A 50 -17.52 -0.10 10.89
CA TRP A 50 -16.15 -0.23 11.35
C TRP A 50 -15.18 -0.58 10.22
N MET A 51 -15.58 -1.51 9.35
CA MET A 51 -14.79 -1.87 8.18
C MET A 51 -14.57 -0.67 7.25
N HIS A 52 -15.62 0.13 7.00
CA HIS A 52 -15.55 1.32 6.16
C HIS A 52 -14.60 2.37 6.72
N HIS A 53 -14.74 2.70 8.00
CA HIS A 53 -13.87 3.66 8.64
C HIS A 53 -12.42 3.16 8.69
N PHE A 54 -12.21 1.86 8.95
CA PHE A 54 -10.88 1.28 8.94
C PHE A 54 -10.22 1.41 7.56
N MET A 55 -10.89 0.95 6.50
CA MET A 55 -10.37 1.02 5.13
C MET A 55 -10.09 2.46 4.72
N GLY A 56 -11.00 3.39 5.00
CA GLY A 56 -10.83 4.78 4.61
C GLY A 56 -9.71 5.49 5.37
N ILE A 57 -9.61 5.32 6.69
CA ILE A 57 -8.54 5.95 7.50
C ILE A 57 -7.18 5.40 7.07
N PHE A 58 -7.12 4.08 6.92
CA PHE A 58 -5.92 3.38 6.49
C PHE A 58 -5.42 3.89 5.13
N LEU A 59 -6.31 4.00 4.13
CA LEU A 59 -6.01 4.55 2.81
C LEU A 59 -5.54 6.00 2.87
N VAL A 60 -6.20 6.85 3.65
CA VAL A 60 -5.84 8.27 3.77
C VAL A 60 -4.43 8.41 4.37
N ILE A 61 -4.12 7.69 5.44
CA ILE A 61 -2.78 7.75 6.07
C ILE A 61 -1.74 7.20 5.09
N PHE A 62 -2.00 6.05 4.47
CA PHE A 62 -1.05 5.41 3.57
C PHE A 62 -0.78 6.23 2.30
N ALA A 63 -1.82 6.84 1.72
CA ALA A 63 -1.70 7.80 0.62
C ALA A 63 -0.88 9.02 1.04
N THR A 64 -1.11 9.54 2.25
CA THR A 64 -0.36 10.69 2.79
C THR A 64 1.13 10.38 2.89
N LEU A 65 1.52 9.18 3.36
CA LEU A 65 2.92 8.75 3.41
C LEU A 65 3.57 8.73 2.02
N LYS A 66 2.83 8.33 0.98
CA LYS A 66 3.30 8.38 -0.41
C LYS A 66 3.43 9.82 -0.92
N LEU A 67 2.51 10.71 -0.55
CA LEU A 67 2.54 12.12 -0.92
C LEU A 67 3.74 12.87 -0.30
N PHE A 68 4.16 12.54 0.92
CA PHE A 68 5.33 13.15 1.56
C PHE A 68 6.62 13.04 0.73
N LYS A 69 6.78 11.94 -0.02
CA LYS A 69 7.93 11.71 -0.90
C LYS A 69 7.45 11.26 -2.29
N LEU A 70 6.58 12.06 -2.90
CA LEU A 70 5.94 11.74 -4.17
C LEU A 70 6.92 11.41 -5.30
N SER A 71 7.98 12.20 -5.47
CA SER A 71 9.00 11.96 -6.51
C SER A 71 9.79 10.68 -6.28
N GLY A 72 10.17 10.41 -5.03
CA GLY A 72 10.85 9.18 -4.62
C GLY A 72 9.97 7.95 -4.79
N PHE A 73 8.67 8.09 -4.48
CA PHE A 73 7.66 7.06 -4.73
C PHE A 73 7.52 6.78 -6.23
N ALA A 74 7.23 7.79 -7.05
CA ALA A 74 7.00 7.60 -8.48
C ALA A 74 8.23 6.99 -9.20
N HIS A 75 9.44 7.41 -8.81
CA HIS A 75 10.67 6.87 -9.40
C HIS A 75 10.99 5.44 -8.91
N GLY A 76 10.62 5.10 -7.67
CA GLY A 76 10.65 3.71 -7.18
C GLY A 76 9.62 2.85 -7.91
N PHE A 77 8.37 3.30 -7.92
CA PHE A 77 7.20 2.65 -8.52
C PHE A 77 7.40 2.34 -10.01
N ALA A 78 8.03 3.24 -10.76
CA ALA A 78 8.39 3.03 -12.16
C ALA A 78 9.35 1.86 -12.40
N LYS A 79 10.14 1.43 -11.40
CA LYS A 79 11.10 0.33 -11.56
C LYS A 79 10.44 -1.05 -11.55
N TYR A 80 9.27 -1.19 -10.94
CA TYR A 80 8.65 -2.50 -10.71
C TYR A 80 7.23 -2.65 -11.25
N ASP A 81 6.49 -1.56 -11.42
CA ASP A 81 5.15 -1.60 -11.97
C ASP A 81 5.17 -1.53 -13.52
N LEU A 82 4.46 -2.46 -14.17
CA LEU A 82 4.39 -2.57 -15.63
C LEU A 82 3.79 -1.33 -16.30
N LEU A 83 2.84 -0.65 -15.65
CA LEU A 83 2.21 0.58 -16.17
C LEU A 83 3.09 1.80 -15.89
N ALA A 84 3.69 1.89 -14.71
CA ALA A 84 4.53 3.03 -14.35
C ALA A 84 5.89 3.04 -15.07
N SER A 85 6.38 1.89 -15.51
CA SER A 85 7.55 1.79 -16.39
C SER A 85 7.29 2.46 -17.76
N ARG A 86 6.02 2.49 -18.21
CA ARG A 86 5.62 3.11 -19.47
C ARG A 86 5.24 4.58 -19.32
N HIS A 87 4.60 4.95 -18.21
CA HIS A 87 4.28 6.35 -17.87
C HIS A 87 4.55 6.63 -16.39
N ILE A 88 5.70 7.27 -16.11
CA ILE A 88 6.07 7.74 -14.76
C ILE A 88 4.97 8.62 -14.14
N PHE A 89 4.23 9.37 -14.98
CA PHE A 89 3.09 10.19 -14.57
C PHE A 89 2.01 9.40 -13.82
N PHE A 90 1.80 8.12 -14.17
CA PHE A 90 0.86 7.26 -13.47
C PHE A 90 1.26 7.03 -12.00
N GLY A 91 2.57 6.93 -11.73
CA GLY A 91 3.10 6.84 -10.37
C GLY A 91 2.89 8.11 -9.54
N TYR A 92 2.76 9.28 -10.18
CA TYR A 92 2.40 10.53 -9.51
C TYR A 92 0.90 10.63 -9.21
N LEU A 93 0.05 10.08 -10.09
CA LEU A 93 -1.40 10.13 -9.93
C LEU A 93 -1.91 9.12 -8.89
N TYR A 94 -1.23 7.98 -8.76
CA TYR A 94 -1.66 6.86 -7.93
C TYR A 94 -1.97 7.24 -6.45
N PRO A 95 -1.09 7.98 -5.72
CA PRO A 95 -1.40 8.39 -4.34
C PRO A 95 -2.65 9.28 -4.22
N PHE A 96 -2.96 10.08 -5.24
CA PHE A 96 -4.18 10.90 -5.25
C PHE A 96 -5.43 10.05 -5.45
N VAL A 97 -5.35 9.00 -6.27
CA VAL A 97 -6.45 8.04 -6.45
C VAL A 97 -6.72 7.30 -5.14
N GLU A 98 -5.68 6.83 -4.45
CA GLU A 98 -5.83 6.19 -3.14
C GLU A 98 -6.43 7.13 -2.08
N LEU A 99 -5.98 8.39 -2.06
CA LEU A 99 -6.56 9.41 -1.18
C LEU A 99 -8.05 9.63 -1.49
N ALA A 100 -8.41 9.74 -2.76
CA ALA A 100 -9.80 9.93 -3.18
C ALA A 100 -10.68 8.73 -2.79
N LEU A 101 -10.18 7.50 -2.95
CA LEU A 101 -10.88 6.29 -2.50
C LEU A 101 -11.03 6.26 -0.98
N GLY A 102 -9.98 6.59 -0.22
CA GLY A 102 -10.02 6.66 1.23
C GLY A 102 -11.04 7.68 1.76
N LEU A 103 -11.09 8.85 1.15
CA LEU A 103 -12.12 9.86 1.45
C LEU A 103 -13.52 9.39 1.05
N GLY A 104 -13.65 8.64 -0.06
CA GLY A 104 -14.90 8.00 -0.46
C GLY A 104 -15.44 7.03 0.61
N TYR A 105 -14.57 6.19 1.17
CA TYR A 105 -14.92 5.30 2.28
C TYR A 105 -15.34 6.06 3.54
N LEU A 106 -14.67 7.16 3.89
CA LEU A 106 -15.03 7.99 5.05
C LEU A 106 -16.36 8.75 4.87
N SER A 107 -16.61 9.23 3.65
CA SER A 107 -17.82 9.98 3.31
C SER A 107 -19.07 9.10 3.26
N LEU A 108 -18.91 7.77 3.21
CA LEU A 108 -20.00 6.79 3.06
C LEU A 108 -20.92 7.10 1.86
N THR A 109 -20.42 7.84 0.88
CA THR A 109 -21.18 8.32 -0.28
C THR A 109 -20.70 7.58 -1.53
N TYR A 110 -21.62 7.12 -2.38
CA TYR A 110 -21.31 6.37 -3.61
C TYR A 110 -20.43 5.11 -3.37
N LEU A 111 -20.68 4.38 -2.29
CA LEU A 111 -19.95 3.16 -1.90
C LEU A 111 -19.73 2.19 -3.06
N SER A 112 -20.73 1.96 -3.92
CA SER A 112 -20.61 1.06 -5.08
C SER A 112 -19.48 1.47 -6.04
N PHE A 113 -19.29 2.77 -6.28
CA PHE A 113 -18.18 3.28 -7.09
C PHE A 113 -16.84 3.17 -6.36
N VAL A 114 -16.83 3.43 -5.05
CA VAL A 114 -15.62 3.35 -4.22
C VAL A 114 -15.12 1.90 -4.16
N TYR A 115 -16.01 0.92 -3.98
CA TYR A 115 -15.63 -0.50 -3.99
C TYR A 115 -15.07 -0.92 -5.34
N ALA A 116 -15.76 -0.58 -6.45
CA ALA A 116 -15.29 -0.91 -7.79
C ALA A 116 -13.92 -0.29 -8.08
N GLY A 117 -13.74 1.00 -7.73
CA GLY A 117 -12.46 1.69 -7.86
C GLY A 117 -11.36 1.05 -7.02
N THR A 118 -11.66 0.65 -5.78
CA THR A 118 -10.72 -0.03 -4.89
C THR A 118 -10.29 -1.37 -5.47
N ILE A 119 -11.23 -2.19 -5.94
CA ILE A 119 -10.93 -3.49 -6.55
C ILE A 119 -10.02 -3.32 -7.77
N ILE A 120 -10.31 -2.34 -8.64
CA ILE A 120 -9.51 -2.10 -9.85
C ILE A 120 -8.12 -1.59 -9.49
N VAL A 121 -8.02 -0.54 -8.68
CA VAL A 121 -6.75 0.13 -8.36
C VAL A 121 -5.84 -0.80 -7.56
N PHE A 122 -6.36 -1.42 -6.49
CA PHE A 122 -5.60 -2.35 -5.65
C PHE A 122 -5.34 -3.68 -6.35
N GLY A 123 -6.25 -4.14 -7.22
CA GLY A 123 -6.05 -5.34 -8.04
C GLY A 123 -4.90 -5.15 -9.04
N ILE A 124 -4.86 -4.03 -9.76
CA ILE A 124 -3.75 -3.69 -10.66
C ILE A 124 -2.44 -3.56 -9.87
N GLY A 125 -2.47 -2.84 -8.74
CA GLY A 125 -1.29 -2.68 -7.88
C GLY A 125 -0.76 -4.01 -7.32
N LEU A 126 -1.65 -4.93 -6.93
CA LEU A 126 -1.30 -6.26 -6.47
C LEU A 126 -0.61 -7.08 -7.57
N ILE A 127 -1.16 -7.07 -8.79
CA ILE A 127 -0.55 -7.72 -9.96
C ILE A 127 0.83 -7.12 -10.26
N GLY A 128 0.95 -5.79 -10.24
CA GLY A 128 2.20 -5.07 -10.45
C GLY A 128 3.30 -5.49 -9.47
N VAL A 129 2.99 -5.54 -8.18
CA VAL A 129 3.94 -5.96 -7.14
C VAL A 129 4.29 -7.45 -7.27
N LEU A 130 3.33 -8.33 -7.56
CA LEU A 130 3.59 -9.76 -7.78
C LEU A 130 4.53 -10.00 -8.96
N ILE A 131 4.36 -9.25 -10.06
CA ILE A 131 5.27 -9.33 -11.22
C ILE A 131 6.65 -8.78 -10.85
N GLY A 132 6.72 -7.65 -10.14
CA GLY A 132 7.98 -7.08 -9.66
C GLY A 132 8.77 -8.04 -8.77
N LEU A 133 8.08 -8.76 -7.87
CA LEU A 133 8.66 -9.77 -7.01
C LEU A 133 9.17 -10.98 -7.81
N LYS A 134 8.40 -11.47 -8.79
CA LYS A 134 8.81 -12.56 -9.68
C LYS A 134 10.03 -12.21 -10.55
N LYS A 135 10.23 -10.94 -10.87
CA LYS A 135 11.40 -10.47 -11.64
C LYS A 135 12.68 -10.37 -10.79
N GLY A 136 12.63 -10.67 -9.49
CA GLY A 136 13.79 -10.59 -8.60
C GLY A 136 14.34 -9.17 -8.47
N LEU A 137 13.50 -8.15 -8.72
CA LEU A 137 13.87 -6.75 -8.59
C LEU A 137 14.08 -6.44 -7.12
N ASP A 138 15.34 -6.39 -6.75
CA ASP A 138 15.76 -6.15 -5.40
C ASP A 138 15.64 -4.64 -5.12
N MET A 139 14.52 -4.26 -4.48
CA MET A 139 14.07 -2.88 -4.20
C MET A 139 14.96 -2.11 -3.21
N ALA A 140 16.24 -2.47 -3.13
CA ALA A 140 17.19 -1.95 -2.16
C ALA A 140 18.20 -1.03 -2.85
N CYS A 141 17.78 0.20 -3.24
CA CYS A 141 18.60 1.42 -3.28
C CYS A 141 17.81 2.62 -3.90
N PRO A 142 18.08 3.88 -3.52
CA PRO A 142 17.80 4.53 -2.24
C PRO A 142 17.23 5.95 -2.48
N CYS A 143 15.91 6.15 -2.42
CA CYS A 143 15.34 7.52 -2.43
C CYS A 143 14.25 7.75 -1.38
N MET A 144 13.66 6.68 -0.81
CA MET A 144 12.84 6.76 0.40
C MET A 144 13.72 6.57 1.64
N GLY A 145 14.68 7.48 1.80
CA GLY A 145 15.45 7.57 3.02
C GLY A 145 14.56 7.94 4.21
N ALA A 146 14.69 7.16 5.28
CA ALA A 146 14.45 7.49 6.69
C ALA A 146 13.11 7.15 7.35
N ILE A 147 12.02 6.80 6.66
CA ILE A 147 10.71 6.58 7.35
C ILE A 147 10.19 5.13 7.26
N LEU A 148 10.45 4.40 6.18
CA LEU A 148 10.06 2.98 6.01
C LEU A 148 11.21 2.17 5.39
N SER A 149 12.14 1.70 6.23
CA SER A 149 13.30 0.86 5.84
C SER A 149 12.96 -0.62 5.64
N VAL A 150 11.68 -0.92 5.42
CA VAL A 150 11.09 -2.27 5.38
C VAL A 150 10.84 -2.66 3.91
N PRO A 151 10.96 -3.93 3.51
CA PRO A 151 10.63 -4.38 2.16
C PRO A 151 9.13 -4.20 1.95
N LEU A 152 8.75 -3.03 1.45
CA LEU A 152 7.36 -2.63 1.22
C LEU A 152 6.62 -3.68 0.38
N SER A 153 7.33 -4.44 -0.46
CA SER A 153 6.76 -5.41 -1.40
C SER A 153 5.91 -6.50 -0.73
N THR A 154 6.39 -7.17 0.32
CA THR A 154 5.63 -8.28 0.94
C THR A 154 4.44 -7.77 1.73
N VAL A 155 4.62 -6.65 2.44
CA VAL A 155 3.56 -6.03 3.23
C VAL A 155 2.48 -5.44 2.33
N THR A 156 2.86 -4.74 1.26
CA THR A 156 1.93 -4.16 0.28
C THR A 156 1.11 -5.25 -0.42
N VAL A 157 1.67 -6.45 -0.65
CA VAL A 157 0.90 -7.59 -1.18
C VAL A 157 -0.19 -8.03 -0.22
N VAL A 158 0.14 -8.18 1.07
CA VAL A 158 -0.83 -8.58 2.09
C VAL A 158 -1.89 -7.48 2.27
N GLU A 159 -1.47 -6.23 2.32
CA GLU A 159 -2.32 -5.06 2.46
C GLU A 159 -3.28 -4.90 1.27
N ASN A 160 -2.76 -4.83 0.05
CA ASN A 160 -3.59 -4.71 -1.16
C ASN A 160 -4.51 -5.92 -1.31
N GLY A 161 -4.02 -7.12 -1.01
CA GLY A 161 -4.82 -8.34 -1.02
C GLY A 161 -5.99 -8.27 -0.02
N LEU A 162 -5.73 -7.85 1.23
CA LEU A 162 -6.75 -7.68 2.25
C LEU A 162 -7.79 -6.65 1.80
N MET A 163 -7.36 -5.51 1.28
CA MET A 163 -8.24 -4.44 0.81
C MET A 163 -9.14 -4.88 -0.34
N VAL A 164 -8.61 -5.67 -1.29
CA VAL A 164 -9.43 -6.25 -2.37
C VAL A 164 -10.43 -7.27 -1.82
N ILE A 165 -10.00 -8.17 -0.93
CA ILE A 165 -10.90 -9.18 -0.33
C ILE A 165 -12.04 -8.49 0.43
N MET A 166 -11.72 -7.47 1.23
CA MET A 166 -12.71 -6.69 1.95
C MET A 166 -13.64 -5.92 0.99
N ALA A 167 -13.10 -5.24 -0.03
CA ALA A 167 -13.93 -4.53 -0.99
C ALA A 167 -14.88 -5.46 -1.76
N VAL A 168 -14.42 -6.65 -2.15
CA VAL A 168 -15.26 -7.66 -2.83
C VAL A 168 -16.33 -8.22 -1.89
N SER A 169 -15.98 -8.53 -0.64
CA SER A 169 -16.97 -9.03 0.32
C SER A 169 -18.05 -7.99 0.62
N MET A 170 -17.67 -6.72 0.75
CA MET A 170 -18.65 -5.63 0.93
C MET A 170 -19.44 -5.31 -0.34
N PHE A 171 -18.90 -5.59 -1.53
CA PHE A 171 -19.62 -5.43 -2.78
C PHE A 171 -20.71 -6.50 -2.97
N TYR A 172 -20.50 -7.70 -2.43
CA TYR A 172 -21.42 -8.84 -2.54
C TYR A 172 -22.44 -8.95 -1.39
N MET A 173 -22.23 -8.23 -0.29
CA MET A 173 -23.07 -8.26 0.92
C MET A 173 -24.12 -7.16 0.88
#